data_AF-A0A931CVP7-F1
#
_entry.id   AF-A0A931CVP7-F1
#
_cell.length_a   1.000
_cell.length_b   1.000
_cell.length_c   1.000
_cell.angle_alpha   90.00
_cell.angle_beta   90.00
_cell.angle_gamma   90.00
#
_symmetry.space_group_name_H-M   'P 1'
#
loop_
_entity.id
_entity.type
_entity.pdbx_description
1 polymer ?
#
loop_
_entity_poly.entity_id
_entity_poly.type
_entity_poly.pdbx_seq_one_letter_code
_entity_poly.pdbx_strand_id
1 'polypeptide(L)'
;MTKEEDKLPPCFGELEKVFPMQANGLRQTPESCFYHCPVKTRCLKQALATKDGAKVEEELIDRSEQAGIMNFFERWSRKKQVHRRIHARAKKED
;
A
#
# COMPACT_ATOMS: atom_id res chain seq x y z
N MET A 1 -21.40 -12.19 9.56
CA MET A 1 -20.18 -12.80 10.12
C MET A 1 -19.66 -13.83 9.14
N THR A 2 -18.69 -13.45 8.30
CA THR A 2 -18.22 -14.26 7.17
C THR A 2 -17.02 -15.13 7.56
N LYS A 3 -17.22 -16.44 7.48
CA LYS A 3 -16.25 -17.56 7.66
C LYS A 3 -15.08 -17.57 6.65
N GLU A 4 -14.38 -16.45 6.45
CA GLU A 4 -13.21 -16.37 5.56
C GLU A 4 -11.88 -16.15 6.31
N GLU A 5 -11.92 -15.85 7.61
CA GLU A 5 -10.74 -15.48 8.41
C GLU A 5 -9.83 -16.69 8.71
N ASP A 6 -10.36 -17.93 8.70
CA ASP A 6 -9.64 -19.16 9.04
C ASP A 6 -8.63 -19.67 7.98
N LYS A 7 -8.55 -19.05 6.80
CA LYS A 7 -7.63 -19.50 5.71
C LYS A 7 -6.59 -18.46 5.29
N LEU A 8 -6.52 -17.33 5.98
CA LEU A 8 -5.57 -16.29 5.62
C LEU A 8 -4.21 -16.59 6.27
N PRO A 9 -3.11 -16.52 5.51
CA PRO A 9 -1.78 -16.70 6.08
C PRO A 9 -1.52 -15.57 7.10
N PRO A 10 -0.69 -15.82 8.13
CA PRO A 10 -0.39 -14.83 9.15
C PRO A 10 0.21 -13.54 8.58
N CYS A 11 0.89 -13.62 7.43
CA CYS A 11 1.45 -12.47 6.73
C CYS A 11 0.44 -11.65 5.91
N PHE A 12 -0.85 -11.99 5.93
CA PHE A 12 -1.85 -11.34 5.10
C PHE A 12 -2.02 -9.86 5.47
N GLY A 13 -1.74 -8.97 4.51
CA GLY A 13 -1.87 -7.52 4.71
C GLY A 13 -0.70 -6.87 5.46
N GLU A 14 0.33 -7.63 5.84
CA GLU A 14 1.54 -7.07 6.46
C GLU A 14 2.45 -6.42 5.41
N LEU A 15 2.44 -5.09 5.32
CA LEU A 15 3.13 -4.33 4.26
C LEU A 15 4.62 -4.67 4.14
N GLU A 16 5.34 -4.78 5.27
CA GLU A 16 6.78 -5.05 5.27
C GLU A 16 7.12 -6.47 4.81
N LYS A 17 6.21 -7.43 4.97
CA LYS A 17 6.42 -8.81 4.52
C LYS A 17 5.99 -9.02 3.08
N VAL A 18 4.88 -8.42 2.66
CA VAL A 18 4.28 -8.65 1.33
C VAL A 18 4.81 -7.68 0.28
N PHE A 19 5.29 -6.51 0.71
CA PHE A 19 5.84 -5.47 -0.15
C PHE A 19 7.02 -4.73 0.53
N PRO A 20 8.10 -5.47 0.89
CA PRO A 20 9.30 -4.95 1.55
C PRO A 20 10.01 -3.90 0.72
N MET A 21 10.71 -3.00 1.41
CA MET A 21 11.71 -2.12 0.81
C MET A 21 12.97 -2.93 0.49
N GLN A 22 13.44 -2.88 -0.76
CA GLN A 22 14.67 -3.54 -1.19
C GLN A 22 15.88 -2.60 -1.03
N ALA A 23 17.09 -3.15 -1.13
CA ALA A 23 18.35 -2.39 -1.02
C ALA A 23 18.49 -1.28 -2.09
N ASN A 24 17.76 -1.38 -3.20
CA ASN A 24 17.72 -0.36 -4.24
C ASN A 24 16.74 0.80 -3.94
N GLY A 25 16.11 0.83 -2.76
CA GLY A 25 15.12 1.85 -2.38
C GLY A 25 13.78 1.71 -3.09
N LEU A 26 13.55 0.62 -3.84
CA LEU A 26 12.27 0.30 -4.44
C LEU A 26 11.58 -0.80 -3.62
N ARG A 27 10.28 -0.63 -3.41
CA ARG A 27 9.47 -1.71 -2.83
C ARG A 27 9.14 -2.73 -3.91
N GLN A 28 9.32 -4.01 -3.59
CA GLN A 28 9.05 -5.11 -4.51
C GLN A 28 8.34 -6.24 -3.79
N THR A 29 7.42 -6.91 -4.48
CA THR A 29 6.75 -8.11 -3.97
C THR A 29 7.72 -9.28 -4.05
N PRO A 30 7.91 -10.07 -2.98
CA PRO A 30 8.76 -11.24 -3.01
C PRO A 30 8.28 -12.25 -4.07
N GLU A 31 9.21 -12.95 -4.72
CA GLU A 31 8.90 -13.97 -5.72
C GLU A 31 7.96 -15.05 -5.17
N SER A 32 8.16 -15.44 -3.91
CA SER A 32 7.29 -16.41 -3.23
C SER A 32 5.82 -15.96 -3.19
N CYS A 33 5.57 -14.68 -2.90
CA CYS A 33 4.23 -14.10 -2.93
C CYS A 33 3.69 -13.98 -4.36
N PHE A 34 4.54 -13.69 -5.34
CA PHE A 34 4.11 -13.50 -6.72
C PHE A 34 3.72 -14.83 -7.40
N TYR A 35 4.50 -15.90 -7.18
CA TYR A 35 4.33 -17.20 -7.83
C TYR A 35 3.50 -18.19 -7.02
N HIS A 36 3.58 -18.19 -5.70
CA HIS A 36 3.01 -19.25 -4.86
C HIS A 36 1.82 -18.82 -3.99
N CYS A 37 1.50 -17.53 -3.90
CA CYS A 37 0.40 -17.06 -3.05
C CYS A 37 -0.93 -16.93 -3.83
N PRO A 38 -1.96 -17.71 -3.48
CA PRO A 38 -3.26 -17.65 -4.16
C PRO A 38 -4.04 -16.37 -3.83
N VAL A 39 -3.73 -15.72 -2.70
CA VAL A 39 -4.41 -14.50 -2.24
C VAL A 39 -3.62 -13.22 -2.50
N LYS A 40 -2.57 -13.26 -3.33
CA LYS A 40 -1.62 -12.14 -3.56
C LYS A 40 -2.29 -10.80 -3.85
N THR A 41 -3.30 -10.79 -4.72
CA THR A 41 -4.01 -9.56 -5.11
C THR A 41 -4.82 -8.98 -3.96
N ARG A 42 -5.54 -9.82 -3.19
CA ARG A 42 -6.29 -9.39 -2.01
C ARG A 42 -5.35 -8.91 -0.91
N CYS A 43 -4.26 -9.63 -0.71
CA CYS A 43 -3.23 -9.33 0.28
C CYS A 43 -2.56 -7.98 0.04
N LEU A 44 -2.14 -7.71 -1.21
CA LEU A 44 -1.52 -6.44 -1.57
C LEU A 44 -2.52 -5.27 -1.46
N LYS A 45 -3.77 -5.47 -1.91
CA LYS A 45 -4.83 -4.46 -1.74
C LYS A 45 -5.08 -4.15 -0.26
N GLN A 46 -5.10 -5.17 0.60
CA GLN A 46 -5.24 -4.98 2.04
C GLN A 46 -4.04 -4.23 2.64
N ALA A 47 -2.82 -4.62 2.27
CA ALA A 47 -1.60 -3.95 2.73
C ALA A 47 -1.55 -2.47 2.33
N LEU A 48 -1.91 -2.14 1.07
CA LEU A 48 -2.03 -0.76 0.60
C LEU A 48 -3.20 -0.01 1.27
N ALA A 49 -4.23 -0.74 1.69
CA ALA A 49 -5.34 -0.21 2.45
C ALA A 49 -5.04 -0.04 3.96
N THR A 50 -3.80 -0.16 4.41
CA THR A 50 -3.40 0.21 5.78
C THR A 50 -2.91 1.66 5.85
N LYS A 51 -2.59 2.15 7.06
CA LYS A 51 -1.95 3.47 7.26
C LYS A 51 -0.56 3.51 6.60
N ASP A 52 0.19 2.42 6.69
CA ASP A 52 1.52 2.35 6.07
C ASP A 52 1.44 2.27 4.55
N GLY A 53 0.38 1.67 4.00
CA GLY A 53 0.08 1.72 2.57
C GLY A 53 -0.14 3.13 2.02
N ALA A 54 -0.70 4.04 2.82
CA ALA A 54 -0.88 5.44 2.43
C ALA A 54 0.46 6.17 2.30
N LYS A 55 1.45 5.86 3.15
CA LYS A 55 2.83 6.39 3.02
C LYS A 55 3.47 5.94 1.71
N VAL A 56 3.23 4.70 1.28
CA VAL A 56 3.72 4.19 -0.01
C VAL A 56 3.11 4.97 -1.19
N GLU A 57 1.82 5.33 -1.13
CA GLU A 57 1.21 6.20 -2.14
C GLU A 57 1.87 7.60 -2.16
N GLU A 58 2.24 8.16 -1.01
CA GLU A 58 2.98 9.44 -0.94
C GLU A 58 4.39 9.33 -1.52
N GLU A 59 5.15 8.28 -1.18
CA GLU A 59 6.49 8.03 -1.73
C GLU A 59 6.48 7.88 -3.26
N LEU A 60 5.41 7.30 -3.83
CA LEU A 60 5.24 7.17 -5.28
C LEU A 60 4.98 8.53 -5.94
N ILE A 61 4.17 9.38 -5.29
CA ILE A 61 3.90 10.74 -5.76
C ILE A 61 5.18 11.57 -5.75
N ASP A 62 6.00 11.47 -4.68
CA ASP A 62 7.28 12.19 -4.56
C ASP A 62 8.31 11.73 -5.61
N ARG A 63 8.42 10.41 -5.84
CA ARG A 63 9.26 9.86 -6.92
C ARG A 63 8.81 10.31 -8.32
N SER A 64 7.50 10.37 -8.56
CA SER A 64 6.95 10.83 -9.85
C SER A 64 7.19 12.32 -10.09
N GLU A 65 7.23 13.11 -9.01
CA GLU A 65 7.64 14.51 -9.03
C GLU A 65 9.13 14.64 -9.41
N GLN A 66 10.03 13.88 -8.78
CA GLN A 66 11.47 13.90 -9.11
C GLN A 66 11.74 13.50 -10.56
N ALA A 67 10.94 12.58 -11.12
CA ALA A 67 11.02 12.18 -12.52
C ALA A 67 10.44 13.21 -13.51
N GLY A 68 9.81 14.30 -13.04
CA GLY A 68 9.19 15.32 -13.87
C GLY A 68 7.92 14.87 -14.60
N ILE A 69 7.34 13.73 -14.19
CA ILE A 69 6.20 13.09 -14.86
C ILE A 69 4.86 13.70 -14.39
N MET A 70 4.85 14.47 -13.30
CA MET A 70 3.63 14.95 -12.65
C MET A 70 3.56 16.48 -12.56
N ASN A 71 2.45 17.06 -13.00
CA ASN A 71 2.18 18.49 -12.89
C ASN A 71 1.76 18.89 -11.46
N PHE A 72 2.03 20.13 -11.04
CA PHE A 72 1.75 20.67 -9.69
C PHE A 72 0.31 20.41 -9.19
N PHE A 73 -0.69 20.59 -10.06
CA PHE A 73 -2.10 20.34 -9.72
C PHE A 73 -2.41 18.87 -9.49
N GLU A 74 -1.81 17.98 -10.28
CA GLU A 74 -1.98 16.54 -10.14
C GLU A 74 -1.35 16.05 -8.84
N ARG A 75 -0.16 16.56 -8.49
CA ARG A 75 0.51 16.33 -7.21
C ARG A 75 -0.36 16.73 -6.03
N TRP A 76 -0.87 17.96 -6.02
CA TRP A 76 -1.71 18.47 -4.93
C TRP A 76 -3.01 17.68 -4.79
N SER A 77 -3.68 17.37 -5.91
CA SER A 77 -4.91 16.57 -5.91
C SER A 77 -4.70 15.19 -5.30
N ARG A 78 -3.64 14.48 -5.73
CA ARG A 78 -3.29 13.15 -5.23
C ARG A 78 -2.89 13.19 -3.76
N LYS A 79 -2.01 14.11 -3.34
CA LYS A 79 -1.60 14.27 -1.94
C LYS A 79 -2.79 14.58 -1.02
N LYS A 80 -3.72 15.44 -1.47
CA LYS A 80 -4.96 15.74 -0.74
C LYS A 80 -5.89 14.53 -0.66
N GLN A 81 -5.92 13.68 -1.68
CA GLN A 81 -6.68 12.42 -1.65
C GLN A 81 -6.11 11.42 -0.65
N VAL A 82 -4.79 11.25 -0.61
CA VAL A 82 -4.12 10.39 0.39
C VAL A 82 -4.38 10.90 1.80
N HIS A 83 -4.22 12.20 2.03
CA HIS A 83 -4.48 12.83 3.33
C HIS A 83 -5.93 12.63 3.80
N ARG A 84 -6.91 12.75 2.89
CA ARG A 84 -8.32 12.45 3.21
C ARG A 84 -8.54 10.99 3.60
N ARG A 85 -7.86 10.03 2.95
CA ARG A 85 -7.95 8.60 3.29
C ARG A 85 -7.36 8.32 4.67
N ILE A 86 -6.23 8.96 5.02
CA ILE A 86 -5.62 8.86 6.35
C ILE A 86 -6.57 9.41 7.42
N HIS A 87 -7.09 10.64 7.23
CA HIS A 87 -8.01 11.27 8.18
C HIS A 87 -9.35 10.54 8.33
N ALA A 88 -9.92 10.02 7.25
CA ALA A 88 -11.17 9.25 7.31
C ALA A 88 -11.00 7.91 8.05
N ARG A 89 -9.78 7.36 8.12
CA ARG A 89 -9.47 6.13 8.85
C ARG A 89 -9.15 6.36 10.31
N ALA A 90 -8.49 7.47 10.65
CA ALA A 90 -8.30 7.89 12.04
C ALA A 90 -9.65 8.05 12.77
N LYS A 91 -10.69 8.51 12.06
CA LYS A 91 -12.07 8.63 12.59
C LYS A 91 -12.84 7.31 12.77
N LYS A 92 -12.30 6.16 12.34
CA LYS A 92 -12.95 4.84 12.43
C LYS A 92 -12.40 3.96 13.56
N GLU A 93 -11.33 4.40 14.22
CA GLU A 93 -10.69 3.68 15.35
C GLU A 93 -11.04 4.30 16.73
N ASP A 94 -11.85 5.37 16.75
CA ASP A 94 -12.58 5.90 17.93
C ASP A 94 -14.03 5.37 17.92
#